data_AF-A0AA91PVG8-F1
#
_entry.id   AF-A0AA91PVG8-F1
#
_cell.length_a   1.000
_cell.length_b   1.000
_cell.length_c   1.000
_cell.angle_alpha   90.00
_cell.angle_beta   90.00
_cell.angle_gamma   90.00
#
_symmetry.space_group_name_H-M   'P 1'
#
loop_
_entity.id
_entity.type
_entity.pdbx_description
1 polymer ?
#
loop_
_entity_poly.entity_id
_entity_poly.type
_entity_poly.pdbx_seq_one_letter_code
_entity_poly.pdbx_strand_id
1 'polypeptide(L)'
;MFRTLRRPVFVRFTSSSTFAYVTSAADLARGIKDHILSGPNVSADTVLAALKACRQLQAEGREPSKTVQRHVESILACEHVPFDASLLKRALLLRFSPSTAVRVLQLYQRRNPKAAVELETALIPFRGALFDADLQNALRITDLTTGHPNYIARKQQTLRRGVYQFAATAIGITLFSKVGVQQVIDMGWLSPVWKHLSAVNAMLLTYLANSSFFVTIVRFGRQLSTAGGDFLTWQKGTFYTHWYRHADEMSMCARIMETDLRLNGGLENSPDLVAELCRKDDNVSAHHTLRPGLTRDGHKVRLLEPRDNLEQLKMQAYWMSGGDGFEWVEPDQDPAEIVWRNHLASLQKPVLQASDTRSLKWAEDLITSRDTKDI
;
A
#
# COMPACT_ATOMS: atom_id res chain seq x y z
N MET A 1 -66.09 -24.92 26.09
CA MET A 1 -65.62 -23.71 26.79
C MET A 1 -64.13 -23.86 27.09
N PHE A 2 -63.26 -23.64 26.10
CA PHE A 2 -61.79 -23.71 26.27
C PHE A 2 -61.18 -22.38 25.86
N ARG A 3 -60.72 -21.60 26.85
CA ARG A 3 -59.92 -20.38 26.67
C ARG A 3 -58.45 -20.79 26.47
N THR A 4 -57.94 -20.67 25.25
CA THR A 4 -56.49 -20.71 25.01
C THR A 4 -55.92 -19.31 25.16
N LEU A 5 -55.31 -19.05 26.32
CA LEU A 5 -54.47 -17.87 26.58
C LEU A 5 -53.19 -17.98 25.73
N ARG A 6 -53.19 -17.40 24.53
CA ARG A 6 -51.94 -17.14 23.80
C ARG A 6 -51.23 -15.96 24.46
N ARG A 7 -50.23 -16.25 25.30
CA ARG A 7 -49.27 -15.24 25.75
C ARG A 7 -48.50 -14.73 24.53
N PRO A 8 -48.35 -13.41 24.33
CA PRO A 8 -47.43 -12.91 23.33
C PRO A 8 -46.01 -13.31 23.74
N VAL A 9 -45.36 -14.12 22.90
CA VAL A 9 -43.94 -14.39 23.00
C VAL A 9 -43.22 -13.11 22.61
N PHE A 10 -42.78 -12.33 23.60
CA PHE A 10 -41.84 -11.25 23.37
C PHE A 10 -40.49 -11.90 23.01
N VAL A 11 -40.21 -11.94 21.72
CA VAL A 11 -38.87 -12.23 21.21
C VAL A 11 -37.99 -11.04 21.60
N ARG A 12 -37.26 -11.16 22.72
CA ARG A 12 -36.17 -10.24 23.05
C ARG A 12 -35.05 -10.49 22.06
N PHE A 13 -34.92 -9.62 21.06
CA PHE A 13 -33.71 -9.51 20.26
C PHE A 13 -32.57 -9.01 21.17
N THR A 14 -31.78 -9.91 21.72
CA THR A 14 -30.59 -9.59 22.52
C THR A 14 -29.37 -9.22 21.66
N SER A 15 -29.57 -8.50 20.56
CA SER A 15 -28.50 -7.77 19.90
C SER A 15 -28.80 -6.27 19.99
N SER A 16 -28.88 -5.76 21.22
CA SER A 16 -28.93 -4.32 21.46
C SER A 16 -27.56 -3.74 21.13
N SER A 17 -27.31 -3.47 19.85
CA SER A 17 -26.15 -2.65 19.49
C SER A 17 -26.36 -1.29 20.16
N THR A 18 -25.43 -0.88 21.01
CA THR A 18 -25.53 0.32 21.86
C THR A 18 -25.83 1.60 21.06
N PHE A 19 -25.55 1.58 19.76
CA PHE A 19 -25.72 2.69 18.83
C PHE A 19 -26.75 2.40 17.71
N ALA A 20 -27.67 1.44 17.89
CA ALA A 20 -28.60 0.99 16.85
C ALA A 20 -29.61 2.05 16.34
N TYR A 21 -29.83 3.13 17.10
CA TYR A 21 -30.88 4.12 16.84
C TYR A 21 -30.39 5.56 16.85
N VAL A 22 -29.12 5.78 16.47
CA VAL A 22 -28.56 7.14 16.41
C VAL A 22 -29.07 7.86 15.17
N THR A 23 -29.94 8.86 15.36
CA THR A 23 -30.54 9.65 14.27
C THR A 23 -29.89 11.02 14.08
N SER A 24 -29.20 11.55 15.11
CA SER A 24 -28.54 12.86 15.09
C SER A 24 -27.10 12.81 15.64
N ALA A 25 -26.27 13.79 15.25
CA ALA A 25 -24.92 13.94 15.82
C ALA A 25 -24.92 14.20 17.33
N ALA A 26 -25.96 14.85 17.86
CA ALA A 26 -26.10 15.09 19.30
C ALA A 26 -26.37 13.81 20.09
N ASP A 27 -27.14 12.87 19.52
CA ASP A 27 -27.40 11.56 20.11
C ASP A 27 -26.15 10.68 20.05
N LEU A 28 -25.41 10.75 18.94
CA LEU A 28 -24.11 10.09 18.81
C LEU A 28 -23.14 10.61 19.88
N ALA A 29 -23.03 11.94 20.04
CA ALA A 29 -22.13 12.56 21.00
C ALA A 29 -22.47 12.16 22.44
N ARG A 30 -23.76 12.08 22.80
CA ARG A 30 -24.20 11.55 24.10
C ARG A 30 -23.82 10.10 24.28
N GLY A 31 -24.13 9.23 23.32
CA GLY A 31 -23.77 7.81 23.39
C GLY A 31 -22.26 7.57 23.51
N ILE A 32 -21.44 8.36 22.80
CA ILE A 32 -19.98 8.33 22.92
C ILE A 32 -19.55 8.74 24.33
N LYS A 33 -20.11 9.83 24.87
CA LYS A 33 -19.77 10.32 26.20
C LYS A 33 -20.11 9.30 27.29
N ASP A 34 -21.29 8.69 27.20
CA ASP A 34 -21.82 7.80 28.23
C ASP A 34 -21.16 6.42 28.18
N HIS A 35 -20.89 5.87 26.99
CA HIS A 35 -20.40 4.49 26.85
C HIS A 35 -18.91 4.36 26.51
N ILE A 36 -18.26 5.40 26.01
CA ILE A 36 -16.84 5.35 25.60
C ILE A 36 -15.98 6.23 26.48
N LEU A 37 -16.36 7.50 26.70
CA LEU A 37 -15.53 8.44 27.46
C LEU A 37 -15.63 8.23 28.97
N SER A 38 -16.78 7.79 29.48
CA SER A 38 -17.04 7.61 30.92
C SER A 38 -16.90 6.16 31.40
N GLY A 39 -16.75 5.21 30.47
CA GLY A 39 -16.72 3.78 30.78
C GLY A 39 -15.30 3.27 31.09
N PRO A 40 -15.07 2.58 32.23
CA PRO A 40 -13.80 1.91 32.46
C PRO A 40 -13.68 0.67 31.54
N ASN A 41 -12.62 0.61 30.73
CA ASN A 41 -12.30 -0.45 29.76
C ASN A 41 -13.40 -0.73 28.72
N VAL A 42 -13.35 -0.02 27.60
CA VAL A 42 -14.33 -0.13 26.52
C VAL A 42 -14.01 -1.34 25.63
N SER A 43 -15.01 -2.19 25.38
CA SER A 43 -14.85 -3.32 24.47
C SER A 43 -14.65 -2.88 23.01
N ALA A 44 -13.86 -3.63 22.24
CA ALA A 44 -13.64 -3.36 20.82
C ALA A 44 -14.95 -3.34 20.00
N ASP A 45 -15.95 -4.15 20.39
CA ASP A 45 -17.22 -4.23 19.69
C ASP A 45 -18.10 -2.99 19.94
N THR A 46 -18.05 -2.42 21.15
CA THR A 46 -18.71 -1.14 21.48
C THR A 46 -18.12 0.00 20.64
N VAL A 47 -16.78 0.04 20.50
CA VAL A 47 -16.09 1.02 19.65
C VAL A 47 -16.47 0.86 18.19
N LEU A 48 -16.53 -0.38 17.68
CA LEU A 48 -16.94 -0.64 16.30
C LEU A 48 -18.40 -0.28 16.05
N ALA A 49 -19.29 -0.49 17.02
CA ALA A 49 -20.68 -0.06 16.92
C ALA A 49 -20.79 1.47 16.81
N ALA A 50 -20.01 2.22 17.59
CA ALA A 50 -19.95 3.68 17.50
C ALA A 50 -19.39 4.15 16.14
N LEU A 51 -18.31 3.54 15.67
CA LEU A 51 -17.72 3.84 14.37
C LEU A 51 -18.68 3.52 13.20
N LYS A 52 -19.46 2.44 13.29
CA LYS A 52 -20.51 2.11 12.32
C LYS A 52 -21.60 3.18 12.29
N ALA A 53 -22.04 3.66 13.46
CA ALA A 53 -23.01 4.75 13.55
C ALA A 53 -22.45 6.05 12.95
N CYS A 54 -21.18 6.39 13.20
CA CYS A 54 -20.49 7.50 12.54
C CYS A 54 -20.52 7.36 11.00
N ARG A 55 -20.25 6.16 10.49
CA ARG A 55 -20.24 5.90 9.04
C ARG A 55 -21.64 6.01 8.43
N GLN A 56 -22.65 5.51 9.12
CA GLN A 56 -24.03 5.58 8.66
C GLN A 56 -24.53 7.02 8.55
N LEU A 57 -24.26 7.85 9.56
CA LEU A 57 -24.59 9.29 9.52
C LEU A 57 -23.88 10.02 8.36
N GLN A 58 -22.65 9.63 8.05
CA GLN A 58 -21.90 10.17 6.90
C GLN A 58 -22.49 9.71 5.56
N ALA A 59 -22.92 8.44 5.44
CA ALA A 59 -23.49 7.89 4.22
C ALA A 59 -24.87 8.47 3.88
N GLU A 60 -25.67 8.78 4.91
CA GLU A 60 -26.99 9.40 4.76
C GLU A 60 -26.90 10.91 4.43
N GLY A 61 -25.70 11.49 4.35
CA GLY A 61 -25.49 12.90 4.05
C GLY A 61 -26.03 13.87 5.11
N ARG A 62 -26.42 13.36 6.28
CA ARG A 62 -27.08 14.13 7.34
C ARG A 62 -26.13 15.08 8.07
N GLU A 63 -24.84 14.76 8.09
CA GLU A 63 -23.83 15.52 8.83
C GLU A 63 -22.60 15.80 7.96
N PRO A 64 -21.97 16.98 8.11
CA PRO A 64 -20.76 17.31 7.38
C PRO A 64 -19.61 16.39 7.83
N SER A 65 -18.82 15.93 6.85
CA SER A 65 -17.71 14.99 7.07
C SER A 65 -16.72 15.43 8.16
N LYS A 66 -16.56 16.74 8.39
CA LYS A 66 -15.70 17.30 9.46
C LYS A 66 -16.21 16.99 10.87
N THR A 67 -17.52 16.99 11.09
CA THR A 67 -18.12 16.70 12.41
C THR A 67 -17.98 15.21 12.73
N VAL A 68 -18.29 14.35 11.76
CA VAL A 68 -18.09 12.89 11.87
C VAL A 68 -16.62 12.57 12.14
N GLN A 69 -15.69 13.23 11.44
CA GLN A 69 -14.27 13.07 11.66
C GLN A 69 -13.86 13.40 13.11
N ARG A 70 -14.35 14.52 13.68
CA ARG A 70 -14.09 14.87 15.09
C ARG A 70 -14.60 13.81 16.05
N HIS A 71 -15.78 13.23 15.80
CA HIS A 71 -16.32 12.15 16.63
C HIS A 71 -15.46 10.89 16.54
N VAL A 72 -15.05 10.49 15.34
CA VAL A 72 -14.13 9.35 15.14
C VAL A 72 -12.80 9.58 15.87
N GLU A 73 -12.25 10.79 15.79
CA GLU A 73 -11.04 11.16 16.53
C GLU A 73 -11.24 11.04 18.03
N SER A 74 -12.35 11.57 18.57
CA SER A 74 -12.62 11.51 20.01
C SER A 74 -12.78 10.08 20.54
N ILE A 75 -13.39 9.19 19.76
CA ILE A 75 -13.56 7.78 20.12
C ILE A 75 -12.20 7.08 20.20
N LEU A 76 -11.36 7.25 19.18
CA LEU A 76 -10.09 6.52 19.06
C LEU A 76 -8.94 7.12 19.89
N ALA A 77 -9.04 8.40 20.25
CA ALA A 77 -8.09 9.08 21.12
C ALA A 77 -8.28 8.71 22.61
N CYS A 78 -9.41 8.14 23.00
CA CYS A 78 -9.70 7.79 24.38
C CYS A 78 -8.74 6.72 24.91
N GLU A 79 -8.13 6.95 26.08
CA GLU A 79 -7.13 6.04 26.67
C GLU A 79 -7.70 4.66 27.00
N HIS A 80 -8.98 4.61 27.40
CA HIS A 80 -9.71 3.40 27.79
C HIS A 80 -10.04 2.45 26.62
N VAL A 81 -9.77 2.87 25.39
CA VAL A 81 -9.94 2.05 24.19
C VAL A 81 -8.62 1.35 23.86
N PRO A 82 -8.57 0.00 23.83
CA PRO A 82 -7.40 -0.73 23.34
C PRO A 82 -7.29 -0.60 21.82
N PHE A 83 -6.43 0.31 21.35
CA PHE A 83 -6.29 0.58 19.92
C PHE A 83 -5.27 -0.34 19.24
N ASP A 84 -5.64 -1.61 19.11
CA ASP A 84 -4.80 -2.66 18.52
C ASP A 84 -4.88 -2.72 16.98
N ALA A 85 -3.94 -3.45 16.36
CA ALA A 85 -3.91 -3.67 14.91
C ALA A 85 -5.20 -4.31 14.36
N SER A 86 -5.84 -5.19 15.15
CA SER A 86 -7.10 -5.84 14.78
C SER A 86 -8.26 -4.83 14.73
N LEU A 87 -8.33 -3.93 15.71
CA LEU A 87 -9.33 -2.86 15.75
C LEU A 87 -9.09 -1.85 14.63
N LEU A 88 -7.83 -1.50 14.33
CA LEU A 88 -7.47 -0.67 13.18
C LEU A 88 -7.98 -1.28 11.86
N LYS A 89 -7.69 -2.57 11.61
CA LYS A 89 -8.15 -3.26 10.39
C LYS A 89 -9.68 -3.21 10.29
N ARG A 90 -10.39 -3.52 11.37
CA ARG A 90 -11.87 -3.46 11.41
C ARG A 90 -12.42 -2.04 11.23
N ALA A 91 -11.77 -1.03 11.78
CA ALA A 91 -12.15 0.37 11.60
C ALA A 91 -11.97 0.83 10.15
N LEU A 92 -10.86 0.46 9.50
CA LEU A 92 -10.60 0.80 8.09
C LEU A 92 -11.55 0.07 7.13
N LEU A 93 -12.00 -1.15 7.48
CA LEU A 93 -13.00 -1.89 6.70
C LEU A 93 -14.37 -1.20 6.64
N LEU A 94 -14.66 -0.24 7.52
CA LEU A 94 -15.88 0.57 7.43
C LEU A 94 -15.85 1.57 6.27
N ARG A 95 -14.71 1.68 5.56
CA ARG A 95 -14.53 2.50 4.34
C ARG A 95 -14.94 3.96 4.57
N PHE A 96 -14.37 4.60 5.59
CA PHE A 96 -14.51 6.04 5.80
C PHE A 96 -13.89 6.84 4.63
N SER A 97 -14.19 8.14 4.56
CA SER A 97 -13.56 9.03 3.59
C SER A 97 -12.02 8.98 3.70
N PRO A 98 -11.28 9.16 2.58
CA PRO A 98 -9.81 9.12 2.58
C PRO A 98 -9.17 10.04 3.63
N SER A 99 -9.72 11.24 3.81
CA SER A 99 -9.29 12.21 4.82
C SER A 99 -9.43 11.68 6.26
N THR A 100 -10.53 11.01 6.57
CA THR A 100 -10.77 10.40 7.88
C THR A 100 -9.83 9.21 8.09
N ALA A 101 -9.61 8.40 7.06
CA ALA A 101 -8.69 7.27 7.13
C ALA A 101 -7.24 7.70 7.41
N VAL A 102 -6.74 8.75 6.75
CA VAL A 102 -5.43 9.37 7.04
C VAL A 102 -5.34 9.73 8.52
N ARG A 103 -6.39 10.33 9.07
CA ARG A 103 -6.41 10.75 10.47
C ARG A 103 -6.41 9.59 11.45
N VAL A 104 -7.19 8.55 11.17
CA VAL A 104 -7.19 7.30 11.94
C VAL A 104 -5.80 6.66 11.96
N LEU A 105 -5.10 6.63 10.82
CA LEU A 105 -3.73 6.13 10.73
C LEU A 105 -2.74 6.98 11.55
N GLN A 106 -2.85 8.31 11.47
CA GLN A 106 -2.03 9.22 12.30
C GLN A 106 -2.26 8.98 13.80
N LEU A 107 -3.51 8.83 14.23
CA LEU A 107 -3.84 8.54 15.63
C LEU A 107 -3.28 7.18 16.07
N TYR A 108 -3.38 6.16 15.21
CA TYR A 108 -2.83 4.85 15.50
C TYR A 108 -1.31 4.88 15.72
N GLN A 109 -0.58 5.58 14.84
CA GLN A 109 0.87 5.74 15.00
C GLN A 109 1.25 6.52 16.25
N ARG A 110 0.48 7.57 16.61
CA ARG A 110 0.71 8.35 17.84
C ARG A 110 0.52 7.51 19.09
N ARG A 111 -0.52 6.67 19.14
CA ARG A 111 -0.76 5.77 20.28
C ARG A 111 0.21 4.59 20.32
N ASN A 112 0.62 4.08 19.17
CA ASN A 112 1.48 2.91 19.04
C ASN A 112 2.78 3.25 18.29
N PRO A 113 3.72 3.98 18.92
CA PRO A 113 4.90 4.52 18.24
C PRO A 113 5.88 3.46 17.75
N LYS A 114 5.77 2.20 18.19
CA LYS A 114 6.59 1.08 17.73
C LYS A 114 5.86 0.14 16.75
N ALA A 115 4.54 0.26 16.63
CA ALA A 115 3.77 -0.63 15.78
C ALA A 115 3.98 -0.27 14.30
N ALA A 116 4.04 -1.30 13.46
CA ALA A 116 4.05 -1.17 12.00
C ALA A 116 2.69 -1.61 11.46
N VAL A 117 2.12 -0.83 10.54
CA VAL A 117 0.87 -1.19 9.85
C VAL A 117 1.20 -2.18 8.74
N GLU A 118 0.50 -3.31 8.70
CA GLU A 118 0.73 -4.33 7.67
C GLU A 118 0.18 -3.89 6.32
N LEU A 119 0.82 -4.34 5.23
CA LEU A 119 0.45 -3.98 3.86
C LEU A 119 -1.04 -4.25 3.58
N GLU A 120 -1.56 -5.41 3.99
CA GLU A 120 -2.98 -5.74 3.82
C GLU A 120 -3.91 -4.71 4.45
N THR A 121 -3.53 -4.19 5.61
CA THR A 121 -4.33 -3.19 6.35
C THR A 121 -4.20 -1.82 5.70
N ALA A 122 -3.00 -1.47 5.23
CA ALA A 122 -2.72 -0.24 4.50
C ALA A 122 -3.47 -0.16 3.16
N LEU A 123 -3.62 -1.29 2.47
CA LEU A 123 -4.29 -1.37 1.18
C LEU A 123 -5.80 -1.05 1.27
N ILE A 124 -6.43 -1.22 2.42
CA ILE A 124 -7.88 -0.94 2.59
C ILE A 124 -8.20 0.54 2.33
N PRO A 125 -7.64 1.52 3.09
CA PRO A 125 -7.89 2.93 2.83
C PRO A 125 -7.23 3.41 1.54
N PHE A 126 -6.10 2.81 1.15
CA PHE A 126 -5.40 3.17 -0.08
C PHE A 126 -6.28 2.90 -1.33
N ARG A 127 -6.89 1.71 -1.43
CA ARG A 127 -7.81 1.38 -2.52
C ARG A 127 -9.01 2.31 -2.55
N GLY A 128 -9.53 2.71 -1.39
CA GLY A 128 -10.59 3.72 -1.29
C GLY A 128 -10.16 5.07 -1.85
N ALA A 129 -8.97 5.55 -1.47
CA ALA A 129 -8.44 6.82 -1.96
C ALA A 129 -8.17 6.83 -3.47
N LEU A 130 -7.67 5.73 -4.04
CA LEU A 130 -7.50 5.58 -5.49
C LEU A 130 -8.85 5.57 -6.21
N PHE A 131 -9.83 4.84 -5.66
CA PHE A 131 -11.18 4.76 -6.23
C PHE A 131 -11.87 6.13 -6.27
N ASP A 132 -11.67 6.95 -5.24
CA ASP A 132 -12.22 8.32 -5.13
C ASP A 132 -11.39 9.39 -5.87
N ALA A 133 -10.35 8.97 -6.61
CA ALA A 133 -9.41 9.86 -7.32
C ALA A 133 -8.81 10.95 -6.40
N ASP A 134 -8.45 10.57 -5.17
CA ASP A 134 -7.79 11.42 -4.19
C ASP A 134 -6.33 10.98 -4.02
N LEU A 135 -5.53 11.35 -5.01
CA LEU A 135 -4.12 10.95 -5.12
C LEU A 135 -3.28 11.51 -3.96
N GLN A 136 -3.60 12.71 -3.48
CA GLN A 136 -2.90 13.38 -2.38
C GLN A 136 -3.09 12.63 -1.06
N ASN A 137 -4.31 12.20 -0.74
CA ASN A 137 -4.51 11.36 0.45
C ASN A 137 -3.97 9.94 0.23
N ALA A 138 -3.95 9.40 -0.99
CA ALA A 138 -3.30 8.13 -1.30
C ALA A 138 -1.77 8.15 -1.03
N LEU A 139 -1.09 9.24 -1.41
CA LEU A 139 0.32 9.48 -1.07
C LEU A 139 0.53 9.53 0.45
N ARG A 140 -0.30 10.31 1.15
CA ARG A 140 -0.22 10.41 2.62
C ARG A 140 -0.44 9.07 3.31
N ILE A 141 -1.38 8.25 2.83
CA ILE A 141 -1.60 6.89 3.35
C ILE A 141 -0.35 6.04 3.14
N THR A 142 0.29 6.14 1.97
CA THR A 142 1.53 5.42 1.66
C THR A 142 2.65 5.81 2.62
N ASP A 143 2.85 7.11 2.87
CA ASP A 143 3.85 7.60 3.83
C ASP A 143 3.55 7.21 5.28
N LEU A 144 2.28 7.14 5.67
CA LEU A 144 1.84 6.70 6.99
C LEU A 144 1.79 5.17 7.13
N THR A 145 2.14 4.39 6.12
CA THR A 145 2.06 2.93 6.20
C THR A 145 3.37 2.30 5.76
N THR A 146 3.49 1.93 4.50
CA THR A 146 4.66 1.26 3.93
C THR A 146 5.89 2.17 3.92
N GLY A 147 5.69 3.47 3.78
CA GLY A 147 6.74 4.50 3.83
C GLY A 147 7.12 4.95 5.24
N HIS A 148 6.52 4.40 6.30
CA HIS A 148 6.78 4.81 7.68
C HIS A 148 8.05 4.15 8.24
N PRO A 149 8.89 4.85 9.04
CA PRO A 149 10.13 4.30 9.58
C PRO A 149 9.98 2.97 10.32
N ASN A 150 8.88 2.76 11.05
CA ASN A 150 8.62 1.50 11.76
C ASN A 150 8.43 0.32 10.80
N TYR A 151 7.75 0.54 9.66
CA TYR A 151 7.54 -0.50 8.66
C TYR A 151 8.85 -0.88 7.99
N ILE A 152 9.64 0.13 7.61
CA ILE A 152 10.97 -0.03 7.04
C ILE A 152 11.91 -0.76 8.02
N ALA A 153 11.87 -0.40 9.31
CA ALA A 153 12.64 -1.07 10.35
C ALA A 153 12.23 -2.54 10.53
N ARG A 154 10.93 -2.84 10.52
CA ARG A 154 10.41 -4.22 10.55
C ARG A 154 10.90 -5.02 9.35
N LYS A 155 10.83 -4.48 8.12
CA LYS A 155 11.38 -5.12 6.91
C LYS A 155 12.88 -5.35 7.04
N GLN A 156 13.63 -4.39 7.57
CA GLN A 156 15.06 -4.53 7.79
C GLN A 156 15.40 -5.62 8.82
N GLN A 157 14.59 -5.76 9.89
CA GLN A 157 14.75 -6.84 10.85
C GLN A 157 14.48 -8.20 10.23
N THR A 158 13.44 -8.32 9.40
CA THR A 158 13.15 -9.54 8.63
C THR A 158 14.30 -9.92 7.71
N LEU A 159 14.87 -8.95 6.99
CA LEU A 159 16.04 -9.17 6.14
C LEU A 159 17.23 -9.67 6.95
N ARG A 160 17.56 -8.98 8.06
CA ARG A 160 18.66 -9.39 8.96
C ARG A 160 18.45 -10.79 9.49
N ARG A 161 17.23 -11.13 9.95
CA ARG A 161 16.90 -12.47 10.43
C ARG A 161 17.13 -13.54 9.35
N GLY A 162 16.73 -13.27 8.11
CA GLY A 162 16.96 -14.19 6.99
C GLY A 162 18.46 -14.38 6.70
N VAL A 163 19.25 -13.30 6.71
CA VAL A 163 20.71 -13.37 6.53
C VAL A 163 21.37 -14.14 7.67
N TYR A 164 20.98 -13.89 8.93
CA TYR A 164 21.50 -14.64 10.07
C TYR A 164 21.13 -16.12 10.03
N GLN A 165 19.89 -16.46 9.66
CA GLN A 165 19.47 -17.84 9.49
C GLN A 165 20.30 -18.55 8.41
N PHE A 166 20.55 -17.89 7.28
CA PHE A 166 21.40 -18.43 6.22
C PHE A 166 22.85 -18.63 6.66
N ALA A 167 23.44 -17.64 7.34
CA ALA A 167 24.79 -17.76 7.88
C ALA A 167 24.89 -18.90 8.93
N ALA A 168 23.89 -19.00 9.80
CA ALA A 168 23.84 -20.04 10.82
C ALA A 168 23.67 -21.44 10.21
N THR A 169 22.85 -21.62 9.18
CA THR A 169 22.72 -22.91 8.49
C THR A 169 24.00 -23.28 7.76
N ALA A 170 24.66 -22.33 7.08
CA ALA A 170 25.94 -22.56 6.41
C ALA A 170 27.04 -22.99 7.41
N ILE A 171 27.16 -22.29 8.54
CA ILE A 171 28.09 -22.64 9.63
C ILE A 171 27.73 -24.00 10.25
N GLY A 172 26.44 -24.28 10.46
CA GLY A 172 25.98 -25.55 11.00
C GLY A 172 26.32 -26.74 10.11
N ILE A 173 26.10 -26.62 8.78
CA ILE A 173 26.47 -27.65 7.80
C ILE A 173 27.98 -27.88 7.80
N THR A 174 28.79 -26.82 7.86
CA THR A 174 30.26 -26.95 7.88
C THR A 174 30.78 -27.56 9.17
N LEU A 175 30.26 -27.16 10.34
CA LEU A 175 30.66 -27.74 11.63
C LEU A 175 30.23 -29.21 11.75
N PHE A 176 28.99 -29.53 11.36
CA PHE A 176 28.50 -30.91 11.40
C PHE A 176 29.30 -31.82 10.47
N SER A 177 29.54 -31.41 9.24
CA SER A 177 30.29 -32.22 8.26
C SER A 177 31.76 -32.40 8.62
N LYS A 178 32.42 -31.35 9.11
CA LYS A 178 33.87 -31.38 9.38
C LYS A 178 34.23 -31.94 10.75
N VAL A 179 33.51 -31.53 11.80
CA VAL A 179 33.85 -31.86 13.19
C VAL A 179 32.93 -32.95 13.72
N GLY A 180 31.62 -32.85 13.47
CA GLY A 180 30.63 -33.82 13.96
C GLY A 180 30.87 -35.24 13.42
N VAL A 181 31.02 -35.38 12.10
CA VAL A 181 31.24 -36.70 11.50
C VAL A 181 32.59 -37.31 11.89
N GLN A 182 33.62 -36.47 12.01
CA GLN A 182 34.94 -36.91 12.46
C GLN A 182 34.88 -37.46 13.89
N GLN A 183 34.24 -36.75 14.81
CA GLN A 183 34.13 -37.15 16.21
C GLN A 183 33.32 -38.44 16.39
N VAL A 184 32.26 -38.64 15.62
CA VAL A 184 31.44 -39.87 15.70
C VAL A 184 32.17 -41.09 15.11
N ILE A 185 33.03 -40.88 14.12
CA ILE A 185 33.93 -41.93 13.62
C ILE A 185 35.01 -42.24 14.65
N ASP A 186 35.57 -41.22 15.30
CA ASP A 186 36.60 -41.40 16.34
C ASP A 186 36.03 -42.08 17.60
N MET A 187 34.73 -41.94 17.87
CA MET A 187 33.99 -42.70 18.90
C MET A 187 33.64 -44.15 18.49
N GLY A 188 33.99 -44.57 17.27
CA GLY A 188 33.80 -45.94 16.77
C GLY A 188 32.36 -46.29 16.38
N TRP A 189 31.44 -45.32 16.37
CA TRP A 189 30.02 -45.55 16.05
C TRP A 189 29.74 -45.58 14.54
N LEU A 190 30.64 -45.03 13.73
CA LEU A 190 30.50 -44.93 12.28
C LEU A 190 31.77 -45.39 11.56
N SER A 191 31.61 -46.13 10.46
CA SER A 191 32.72 -46.60 9.63
C SER A 191 33.46 -45.42 8.97
N PRO A 192 34.79 -45.50 8.78
CA PRO A 192 35.59 -44.46 8.11
C PRO A 192 35.10 -44.09 6.71
N VAL A 193 34.40 -44.99 6.01
CA VAL A 193 33.79 -44.73 4.69
C VAL A 193 32.78 -43.58 4.74
N TRP A 194 32.15 -43.35 5.89
CA TRP A 194 31.21 -42.25 6.09
C TRP A 194 31.86 -40.87 6.06
N LYS A 195 33.19 -40.74 6.22
CA LYS A 195 33.90 -39.45 5.99
C LYS A 195 33.74 -38.97 4.56
N HIS A 196 33.88 -39.88 3.60
CA HIS A 196 33.78 -39.53 2.19
C HIS A 196 32.33 -39.26 1.80
N LEU A 197 31.39 -40.07 2.31
CA LEU A 197 29.96 -39.89 2.05
C LEU A 197 29.41 -38.59 2.65
N SER A 198 29.85 -38.22 3.86
CA SER A 198 29.46 -36.96 4.49
C SER A 198 30.06 -35.75 3.79
N ALA A 199 31.31 -35.83 3.35
CA ALA A 199 31.97 -34.75 2.61
C ALA A 199 31.25 -34.49 1.27
N VAL A 200 30.87 -35.53 0.53
CA VAL A 200 30.10 -35.42 -0.71
C VAL A 200 28.71 -34.85 -0.45
N ASN A 201 28.00 -35.34 0.56
CA ASN A 201 26.67 -34.82 0.92
C ASN A 201 26.73 -33.36 1.39
N ALA A 202 27.76 -32.97 2.15
CA ALA A 202 27.97 -31.60 2.58
C ALA A 202 28.31 -30.68 1.40
N MET A 203 29.10 -31.14 0.43
CA MET A 203 29.39 -30.41 -0.80
C MET A 203 28.11 -30.18 -1.61
N LEU A 204 27.28 -31.22 -1.79
CA LEU A 204 25.97 -31.13 -2.44
C LEU A 204 25.02 -30.18 -1.70
N LEU A 205 24.90 -30.29 -0.37
CA LEU A 205 24.08 -29.40 0.45
C LEU A 205 24.54 -27.95 0.37
N THR A 206 25.85 -27.71 0.42
CA THR A 206 26.43 -26.37 0.31
C THR A 206 26.18 -25.79 -1.09
N TYR A 207 26.33 -26.61 -2.14
CA TYR A 207 26.03 -26.21 -3.51
C TYR A 207 24.55 -25.85 -3.69
N LEU A 208 23.63 -26.69 -3.18
CA LEU A 208 22.19 -26.44 -3.23
C LEU A 208 21.80 -25.21 -2.41
N ALA A 209 22.39 -25.02 -1.23
CA ALA A 209 22.16 -23.85 -0.39
C ALA A 209 22.63 -22.56 -1.07
N ASN A 210 23.84 -22.56 -1.65
CA ASN A 210 24.37 -21.42 -2.41
C ASN A 210 23.52 -21.14 -3.65
N SER A 211 23.16 -22.18 -4.42
CA SER A 211 22.33 -22.03 -5.63
C SER A 211 20.94 -21.52 -5.29
N SER A 212 20.32 -22.06 -4.23
CA SER A 212 19.03 -21.57 -3.73
C SER A 212 19.13 -20.11 -3.29
N PHE A 213 20.20 -19.72 -2.60
CA PHE A 213 20.45 -18.33 -2.19
C PHE A 213 20.59 -17.39 -3.39
N PHE A 214 21.40 -17.76 -4.40
CA PHE A 214 21.56 -16.96 -5.62
C PHE A 214 20.26 -16.85 -6.41
N VAL A 215 19.54 -17.96 -6.62
CA VAL A 215 18.23 -17.96 -7.28
C VAL A 215 17.25 -17.06 -6.54
N THR A 216 17.27 -17.11 -5.21
CA THR A 216 16.43 -16.28 -4.34
C THR A 216 16.78 -14.81 -4.48
N ILE A 217 18.07 -14.44 -4.42
CA ILE A 217 18.51 -13.05 -4.64
C ILE A 217 18.13 -12.56 -6.04
N VAL A 218 18.32 -13.36 -7.09
CA VAL A 218 17.99 -12.96 -8.46
C VAL A 218 16.48 -12.79 -8.64
N ARG A 219 15.67 -13.70 -8.09
CA ARG A 219 14.21 -13.59 -8.13
C ARG A 219 13.71 -12.40 -7.33
N PHE A 220 14.23 -12.18 -6.12
CA PHE A 220 13.92 -10.98 -5.33
C PHE A 220 14.37 -9.71 -6.05
N GLY A 221 15.59 -9.68 -6.59
CA GLY A 221 16.13 -8.54 -7.33
C GLY A 221 15.24 -8.16 -8.51
N ARG A 222 14.81 -9.14 -9.33
CA ARG A 222 13.88 -8.90 -10.44
C ARG A 222 12.53 -8.40 -9.92
N GLN A 223 11.89 -9.11 -8.98
CA GLN A 223 10.57 -8.74 -8.45
C GLN A 223 10.54 -7.34 -7.78
N LEU A 224 11.61 -6.99 -7.06
CA LEU A 224 11.73 -5.70 -6.37
C LEU A 224 12.11 -4.56 -7.33
N SER A 225 12.83 -4.85 -8.41
CA SER A 225 13.09 -3.88 -9.48
C SER A 225 11.85 -3.60 -10.34
N THR A 226 10.98 -4.59 -10.51
CA THR A 226 9.71 -4.47 -11.24
C THR A 226 8.54 -4.06 -10.34
N ALA A 227 8.76 -3.81 -9.05
CA ALA A 227 7.69 -3.43 -8.13
C ALA A 227 7.00 -2.12 -8.53
N GLY A 228 7.71 -1.24 -9.24
CA GLY A 228 7.15 0.00 -9.81
C GLY A 228 6.39 -0.17 -11.12
N GLY A 229 6.23 -1.41 -11.61
CA GLY A 229 5.52 -1.70 -12.85
C GLY A 229 6.14 -0.97 -14.05
N ASP A 230 5.27 -0.47 -14.92
CA ASP A 230 5.67 0.27 -16.13
C ASP A 230 5.83 1.78 -15.90
N PHE A 231 5.59 2.26 -14.67
CA PHE A 231 5.55 3.69 -14.35
C PHE A 231 6.79 4.19 -13.62
N LEU A 232 7.34 3.39 -12.70
CA LEU A 232 8.43 3.80 -11.82
C LEU A 232 9.58 2.81 -11.81
N THR A 233 10.80 3.33 -11.73
CA THR A 233 12.03 2.58 -11.49
C THR A 233 12.81 3.19 -10.34
N TRP A 234 13.76 2.43 -9.78
CA TRP A 234 14.69 2.97 -8.81
C TRP A 234 15.75 3.83 -9.51
N GLN A 235 16.16 4.92 -8.87
CA GLN A 235 17.31 5.71 -9.32
C GLN A 235 18.55 4.84 -9.48
N LYS A 236 19.29 5.06 -10.57
CA LYS A 236 20.56 4.34 -10.82
C LYS A 236 21.52 4.56 -9.66
N GLY A 237 22.07 3.48 -9.11
CA GLY A 237 22.99 3.53 -7.95
C GLY A 237 22.32 3.32 -6.59
N THR A 238 21.01 3.07 -6.55
CA THR A 238 20.31 2.64 -5.32
C THR A 238 20.71 1.20 -4.93
N PHE A 239 21.00 0.98 -3.65
CA PHE A 239 21.39 -0.34 -3.15
C PHE A 239 20.21 -1.31 -3.04
N TYR A 240 20.42 -2.60 -3.31
CA TYR A 240 19.40 -3.66 -3.21
C TYR A 240 18.70 -3.74 -1.83
N THR A 241 19.40 -3.38 -0.75
CA THR A 241 18.81 -3.34 0.59
C THR A 241 17.72 -2.28 0.70
N HIS A 242 17.84 -1.17 -0.05
CA HIS A 242 16.80 -0.17 -0.19
C HIS A 242 15.61 -0.74 -0.95
N TRP A 243 15.86 -1.40 -2.09
CA TRP A 243 14.78 -2.00 -2.91
C TRP A 243 13.93 -2.95 -2.08
N TYR A 244 14.56 -3.82 -1.27
CA TYR A 244 13.82 -4.74 -0.41
C TYR A 244 12.96 -4.04 0.65
N ARG A 245 13.51 -3.00 1.29
CA ARG A 245 12.82 -2.26 2.35
C ARG A 245 11.62 -1.45 1.83
N HIS A 246 11.75 -0.91 0.62
CA HIS A 246 10.82 0.07 0.06
C HIS A 246 10.01 -0.45 -1.14
N ALA A 247 10.08 -1.75 -1.48
CA ALA A 247 9.32 -2.28 -2.61
C ALA A 247 7.81 -2.14 -2.46
N ASP A 248 7.28 -2.31 -1.24
CA ASP A 248 5.83 -2.12 -1.00
C ASP A 248 5.43 -0.65 -1.19
N GLU A 249 6.30 0.28 -0.75
CA GLU A 249 6.12 1.72 -1.00
C GLU A 249 6.13 2.04 -2.50
N MET A 250 7.13 1.52 -3.24
CA MET A 250 7.22 1.68 -4.70
C MET A 250 5.98 1.13 -5.41
N SER A 251 5.47 -0.02 -4.98
CA SER A 251 4.28 -0.63 -5.57
C SER A 251 3.02 0.23 -5.37
N MET A 252 2.89 0.87 -4.21
CA MET A 252 1.79 1.80 -3.94
C MET A 252 1.96 3.08 -4.77
N CYS A 253 3.16 3.66 -4.82
CA CYS A 253 3.46 4.82 -5.65
C CYS A 253 3.18 4.56 -7.15
N ALA A 254 3.51 3.38 -7.66
CA ALA A 254 3.23 3.00 -9.04
C ALA A 254 1.73 2.95 -9.34
N ARG A 255 0.91 2.45 -8.40
CA ARG A 255 -0.55 2.46 -8.54
C ARG A 255 -1.14 3.87 -8.48
N ILE A 256 -0.52 4.78 -7.73
CA ILE A 256 -0.91 6.20 -7.74
C ILE A 256 -0.62 6.80 -9.12
N MET A 257 0.57 6.57 -9.69
CA MET A 257 0.91 7.04 -11.03
C MET A 257 0.02 6.44 -12.11
N GLU A 258 -0.30 5.15 -12.03
CA GLU A 258 -1.24 4.51 -12.94
C GLU A 258 -2.62 5.18 -12.87
N THR A 259 -3.11 5.45 -11.65
CA THR A 259 -4.42 6.08 -11.46
C THR A 259 -4.43 7.51 -12.01
N ASP A 260 -3.37 8.28 -11.75
CA ASP A 260 -3.19 9.63 -12.27
C ASP A 260 -3.13 9.67 -13.81
N LEU A 261 -2.39 8.74 -14.42
CA LEU A 261 -2.32 8.61 -15.87
C LEU A 261 -3.71 8.31 -16.46
N ARG A 262 -4.46 7.39 -15.84
CA ARG A 262 -5.83 7.07 -16.27
C ARG A 262 -6.81 8.23 -16.09
N LEU A 263 -6.65 9.02 -15.02
CA LEU A 263 -7.46 10.24 -14.79
C LEU A 263 -7.17 11.32 -15.85
N ASN A 264 -5.95 11.37 -16.37
CA ASN A 264 -5.54 12.28 -17.43
C ASN A 264 -5.73 11.71 -18.86
N GLY A 265 -6.48 10.62 -19.01
CA GLY A 265 -6.78 10.04 -20.32
C GLY A 265 -5.63 9.27 -20.98
N GLY A 266 -4.63 8.84 -20.22
CA GLY A 266 -3.55 7.96 -20.72
C GLY A 266 -2.35 8.69 -21.33
N LEU A 267 -2.37 10.02 -21.40
CA LEU A 267 -1.34 10.82 -22.08
C LEU A 267 -0.09 10.99 -21.22
N GLU A 268 -0.23 11.68 -20.09
CA GLU A 268 0.89 12.01 -19.19
C GLU A 268 0.45 12.05 -17.72
N ASN A 269 1.41 11.80 -16.84
CA ASN A 269 1.25 12.00 -15.41
C ASN A 269 1.32 13.48 -15.03
N SER A 270 0.57 13.87 -14.01
CA SER A 270 0.57 15.22 -13.46
C SER A 270 1.99 15.61 -13.00
N PRO A 271 2.54 16.75 -13.44
CA PRO A 271 3.93 17.12 -13.16
C PRO A 271 4.19 17.29 -11.66
N ASP A 272 3.19 17.77 -10.90
CA ASP A 272 3.27 17.93 -9.45
C ASP A 272 3.46 16.57 -8.74
N LEU A 273 2.75 15.54 -9.19
CA LEU A 273 2.86 14.18 -8.64
C LEU A 273 4.23 13.57 -8.95
N VAL A 274 4.69 13.72 -10.19
CA VAL A 274 6.02 13.24 -10.61
C VAL A 274 7.12 13.94 -9.83
N ALA A 275 7.02 15.26 -9.64
CA ALA A 275 7.98 16.03 -8.86
C ALA A 275 7.98 15.61 -7.38
N GLU A 276 6.83 15.23 -6.81
CA GLU A 276 6.75 14.77 -5.44
C GLU A 276 7.31 13.34 -5.26
N LEU A 277 7.02 12.43 -6.17
CA LEU A 277 7.44 11.03 -6.10
C LEU A 277 8.91 10.83 -6.48
N CYS A 278 9.36 11.50 -7.55
CA CYS A 278 10.70 11.35 -8.13
C CYS A 278 11.66 12.47 -7.69
N ARG A 279 11.37 13.12 -6.55
CA ARG A 279 12.23 14.16 -5.99
C ARG A 279 13.66 13.62 -5.81
N LYS A 280 14.63 14.35 -6.35
CA LYS A 280 16.06 14.05 -6.20
C LYS A 280 16.58 14.71 -4.93
N ASP A 281 17.65 14.15 -4.36
CA ASP A 281 18.36 14.78 -3.25
C ASP A 281 19.19 15.95 -3.79
N ASP A 282 19.01 17.13 -3.25
CA ASP A 282 19.73 18.34 -3.68
C ASP A 282 21.23 18.26 -3.32
N ASN A 283 21.59 17.40 -2.35
CA ASN A 283 22.96 17.25 -1.84
C ASN A 283 23.75 16.09 -2.47
N VAL A 284 23.31 15.54 -3.61
CA VAL A 284 24.02 14.45 -4.31
C VAL A 284 25.49 14.81 -4.60
N SER A 285 25.79 16.09 -4.83
CA SER A 285 27.17 16.57 -5.04
C SER A 285 28.07 16.44 -3.81
N ALA A 286 27.50 16.38 -2.59
CA ALA A 286 28.25 16.28 -1.33
C ALA A 286 28.44 14.83 -0.85
N HIS A 287 27.72 13.87 -1.43
CA HIS A 287 27.76 12.46 -1.04
C HIS A 287 27.93 11.57 -2.26
N HIS A 288 29.01 10.78 -2.31
CA HIS A 288 29.28 9.82 -3.39
C HIS A 288 28.23 8.69 -3.54
N THR A 289 27.20 8.64 -2.68
CA THR A 289 26.17 7.61 -2.67
C THR A 289 24.80 8.23 -2.44
N LEU A 290 23.80 7.82 -3.24
CA LEU A 290 22.40 8.17 -3.03
C LEU A 290 21.92 7.69 -1.66
N ARG A 291 21.32 8.58 -0.87
CA ARG A 291 20.75 8.26 0.44
C ARG A 291 19.27 8.62 0.49
N PRO A 292 18.40 7.72 0.99
CA PRO A 292 17.02 8.10 1.27
C PRO A 292 17.00 9.03 2.48
N GLY A 293 16.10 10.01 2.47
CA GLY A 293 16.08 11.00 3.54
C GLY A 293 14.99 12.05 3.35
N LEU A 294 15.17 13.14 4.08
CA LEU A 294 14.39 14.36 3.95
C LEU A 294 15.27 15.42 3.30
N THR A 295 14.73 16.17 2.34
CA THR A 295 15.38 17.36 1.83
C THR A 295 15.51 18.43 2.93
N ARG A 296 16.26 19.49 2.67
CA ARG A 296 16.39 20.64 3.58
C ARG A 296 15.01 21.20 3.98
N ASP A 297 14.06 21.16 3.06
CA ASP A 297 12.70 21.68 3.25
C ASP A 297 11.75 20.67 3.92
N GLY A 298 12.27 19.52 4.38
CA GLY A 298 11.49 18.50 5.07
C GLY A 298 10.65 17.61 4.15
N HIS A 299 10.95 17.60 2.84
CA HIS A 299 10.25 16.73 1.90
C HIS A 299 10.95 15.38 1.74
N LYS A 300 10.18 14.31 1.64
CA LYS A 300 10.71 12.95 1.54
C LYS A 300 11.33 12.69 0.17
N VAL A 301 12.54 12.12 0.17
CA VAL A 301 13.26 11.63 -1.01
C VAL A 301 13.12 10.10 -1.07
N ARG A 302 12.45 9.60 -2.12
CA ARG A 302 12.11 8.16 -2.28
C ARG A 302 13.08 7.40 -3.19
N LEU A 303 14.01 8.10 -3.85
CA LEU A 303 14.96 7.55 -4.82
C LEU A 303 14.28 6.82 -6.00
N LEU A 304 13.15 7.37 -6.44
CA LEU A 304 12.39 6.90 -7.58
C LEU A 304 12.70 7.75 -8.81
N GLU A 305 12.60 7.15 -9.98
CA GLU A 305 12.65 7.80 -11.29
C GLU A 305 11.45 7.33 -12.12
N PRO A 306 10.90 8.22 -12.98
CA PRO A 306 9.89 7.80 -13.93
C PRO A 306 10.54 6.77 -14.88
N ARG A 307 9.82 5.67 -15.11
CA ARG A 307 10.27 4.67 -16.08
C ARG A 307 10.02 5.21 -17.48
N ASP A 308 10.96 4.95 -18.39
CA ASP A 308 10.74 5.26 -19.80
C ASP A 308 9.51 4.51 -20.30
N ASN A 309 8.57 5.24 -20.91
CA ASN A 309 7.34 4.64 -21.44
C ASN A 309 7.69 3.77 -22.66
N LEU A 310 7.73 2.46 -22.44
CA LEU A 310 8.06 1.47 -23.45
C LEU A 310 7.09 1.52 -24.63
N GLU A 311 5.83 1.91 -24.41
CA GLU A 311 4.85 2.09 -25.50
C GLU A 311 5.14 3.33 -26.33
N GLN A 312 5.57 4.44 -25.72
CA GLN A 312 6.04 5.61 -26.48
C GLN A 312 7.30 5.29 -27.29
N LEU A 313 8.25 4.53 -26.71
CA LEU A 313 9.43 4.06 -27.43
C LEU A 313 9.06 3.11 -28.57
N LYS A 314 8.09 2.21 -28.35
CA LYS A 314 7.54 1.32 -29.39
C LYS A 314 6.80 2.10 -30.47
N MET A 315 6.03 3.13 -30.11
CA MET A 315 5.34 4.00 -31.05
C MET A 315 6.36 4.80 -31.87
N GLN A 316 7.40 5.35 -31.23
CA GLN A 316 8.50 6.01 -31.94
C GLN A 316 9.20 5.03 -32.89
N ALA A 317 9.45 3.79 -32.45
CA ALA A 317 10.00 2.74 -33.30
C ALA A 317 9.06 2.38 -34.47
N TYR A 318 7.75 2.28 -34.23
CA TYR A 318 6.72 2.06 -35.24
C TYR A 318 6.76 3.15 -36.32
N TRP A 319 6.81 4.42 -35.90
CA TRP A 319 6.92 5.55 -36.84
C TRP A 319 8.25 5.54 -37.59
N MET A 320 9.36 5.15 -36.95
CA MET A 320 10.67 5.02 -37.59
C MET A 320 10.76 3.82 -38.55
N SER A 321 10.03 2.73 -38.29
CA SER A 321 10.01 1.53 -39.13
C SER A 321 8.91 1.53 -40.19
N GLY A 322 8.05 2.56 -40.22
CA GLY A 322 6.88 2.60 -41.10
C GLY A 322 5.83 1.53 -40.78
N GLY A 323 5.81 1.04 -39.53
CA GLY A 323 4.88 0.02 -39.05
C GLY A 323 5.24 -1.42 -39.39
N ASP A 324 6.42 -1.67 -39.97
CA ASP A 324 6.88 -3.03 -40.22
C ASP A 324 7.19 -3.76 -38.90
N GLY A 325 6.64 -4.97 -38.74
CA GLY A 325 6.79 -5.81 -37.55
C GLY A 325 5.83 -5.54 -36.38
N PHE A 326 4.81 -4.69 -36.55
CA PHE A 326 3.82 -4.41 -35.50
C PHE A 326 2.44 -4.98 -35.86
N GLU A 327 1.80 -5.64 -34.89
CA GLU A 327 0.42 -6.11 -34.99
C GLU A 327 -0.47 -5.22 -34.12
N TRP A 328 -1.56 -4.72 -34.70
CA TRP A 328 -2.54 -3.91 -33.97
C TRP A 328 -3.52 -4.84 -33.26
N VAL A 329 -3.61 -4.71 -31.94
CA VAL A 329 -4.58 -5.44 -31.12
C VAL A 329 -5.57 -4.43 -30.58
N GLU A 330 -6.86 -4.70 -30.76
CA GLU A 330 -7.91 -3.87 -30.19
C GLU A 330 -7.80 -3.84 -28.65
N PRO A 331 -7.93 -2.67 -28.02
CA PRO A 331 -7.90 -2.57 -26.57
C PRO A 331 -9.17 -3.19 -25.98
N ASP A 332 -9.03 -4.32 -25.28
CA ASP A 332 -10.09 -4.94 -24.50
C ASP A 332 -10.64 -3.96 -23.45
N GLN A 333 -11.96 -3.77 -23.38
CA GLN A 333 -12.57 -2.95 -22.33
C GLN A 333 -12.84 -3.79 -21.08
N ASP A 334 -12.15 -3.46 -19.98
CA ASP A 334 -12.37 -4.10 -18.68
C ASP A 334 -13.70 -3.60 -18.07
N PRO A 335 -14.65 -4.49 -17.70
CA PRO A 335 -15.88 -4.08 -17.03
C PRO A 335 -15.64 -3.31 -15.71
N ALA A 336 -14.51 -3.54 -15.02
CA ALA A 336 -14.15 -2.78 -13.83
C ALA A 336 -13.85 -1.30 -14.14
N GLU A 337 -13.29 -1.02 -15.33
CA GLU A 337 -13.01 0.34 -15.77
C GLU A 337 -14.29 1.12 -16.02
N ILE A 338 -15.31 0.47 -16.61
CA ILE A 338 -16.62 1.07 -16.85
C ILE A 338 -17.28 1.47 -15.51
N VAL A 339 -17.26 0.57 -14.52
CA VAL A 339 -17.81 0.86 -13.17
C VAL A 339 -17.08 2.02 -12.52
N TRP A 340 -15.75 2.09 -12.66
CA TRP A 340 -14.96 3.17 -12.10
C TRP A 340 -15.23 4.52 -12.79
N ARG A 341 -15.32 4.55 -14.12
CA ARG A 341 -15.69 5.75 -14.89
C ARG A 341 -17.07 6.28 -14.47
N ASN A 342 -18.05 5.38 -14.29
CA ASN A 342 -19.38 5.74 -13.80
C ASN A 342 -19.34 6.33 -12.38
N HIS A 343 -18.50 5.77 -11.49
CA HIS A 343 -18.27 6.32 -10.15
C HIS A 343 -17.66 7.72 -10.21
N LEU A 344 -16.62 7.93 -11.02
CA LEU A 344 -15.99 9.25 -11.19
C LEU A 344 -16.97 10.29 -11.73
N ALA A 345 -17.83 9.92 -12.68
CA ALA A 345 -18.88 10.78 -13.20
C ALA A 345 -19.88 11.21 -12.11
N SER A 346 -20.16 10.34 -11.14
CA SER A 346 -21.04 10.66 -10.00
C SER A 346 -20.42 11.64 -8.99
N LEU A 347 -19.09 11.76 -8.94
CA LEU A 347 -18.35 12.60 -8.00
C LEU A 347 -18.24 14.08 -8.40
N GLN A 348 -18.87 14.51 -9.51
CA GLN A 348 -18.88 15.89 -10.04
C GLN A 348 -17.55 16.63 -9.81
N LYS A 349 -16.48 16.27 -10.55
CA LYS A 349 -15.23 17.05 -10.55
C LYS A 349 -15.04 17.80 -11.88
N PRO A 350 -14.86 19.14 -11.86
CA PRO A 350 -14.59 19.97 -13.03
C PRO A 350 -13.18 19.78 -13.64
N VAL A 351 -12.30 19.00 -13.00
CA VAL A 351 -10.92 18.77 -13.50
C VAL A 351 -10.90 17.90 -14.77
N LEU A 352 -11.81 16.93 -14.88
CA LEU A 352 -11.98 16.13 -16.10
C LEU A 352 -12.56 16.95 -17.26
N GLN A 353 -13.36 17.99 -16.98
CA GLN A 353 -13.86 18.90 -18.02
C GLN A 353 -12.80 19.89 -18.51
N ALA A 354 -11.74 20.13 -17.72
CA ALA A 354 -10.64 21.01 -18.10
C ALA A 354 -9.55 20.29 -18.93
N SER A 355 -9.41 18.96 -18.84
CA SER A 355 -8.42 18.20 -19.60
C SER A 355 -8.81 17.98 -21.06
N ASP A 356 -10.10 17.78 -21.34
CA ASP A 356 -10.60 17.54 -22.71
C ASP A 356 -10.45 18.76 -23.64
N THR A 357 -10.31 19.97 -23.09
CA THR A 357 -10.19 21.21 -23.88
C THR A 357 -8.74 21.66 -24.11
N ARG A 358 -7.75 21.03 -23.47
CA ARG A 358 -6.32 21.34 -23.68
C ARG A 358 -5.60 20.30 -24.54
N SER A 359 -5.99 19.02 -24.43
CA SER A 359 -5.36 17.92 -25.18
C SER A 359 -5.71 17.92 -26.67
N LEU A 360 -6.69 18.72 -27.11
CA LEU A 360 -7.10 18.83 -28.52
C LEU A 360 -6.67 20.13 -29.21
N LYS A 361 -6.05 21.09 -28.50
CA LYS A 361 -5.66 22.38 -29.11
C LYS A 361 -4.66 22.22 -30.24
N TRP A 362 -3.71 21.29 -30.12
CA TRP A 362 -2.73 21.03 -31.19
C TRP A 362 -3.38 20.41 -32.44
N ALA A 363 -4.44 19.61 -32.26
CA ALA A 363 -5.21 19.03 -33.36
C ALA A 363 -6.11 20.09 -34.03
N GLU A 364 -6.72 20.98 -33.25
CA GLU A 364 -7.47 22.14 -33.75
C GLU A 364 -6.56 23.15 -34.47
N ASP A 365 -5.36 23.41 -33.96
CA ASP A 365 -4.33 24.27 -34.60
C ASP A 365 -3.83 23.65 -35.92
N LEU A 366 -3.69 22.32 -35.99
CA LEU A 366 -3.36 21.62 -37.23
C LEU A 366 -4.48 21.65 -38.26
N ILE A 367 -5.75 21.57 -37.85
CA ILE A 367 -6.90 21.68 -38.74
C ILE A 367 -7.01 23.12 -39.28
N THR A 368 -6.91 24.13 -38.41
CA THR A 368 -6.96 25.55 -38.82
C THR A 368 -5.76 25.99 -39.66
N SER A 369 -4.56 25.46 -39.41
CA SER A 369 -3.38 25.72 -40.26
C SER A 369 -3.44 25.06 -41.64
N ARG A 370 -4.31 24.05 -41.81
CA ARG A 370 -4.56 23.38 -43.09
C ARG A 370 -5.61 24.13 -43.91
N ASP A 371 -6.68 24.60 -43.27
CA ASP A 371 -7.73 25.40 -43.92
C ASP A 371 -7.23 26.78 -44.37
N THR A 372 -6.19 27.33 -43.74
CA THR A 372 -5.60 28.62 -44.11
C THR A 372 -4.58 28.55 -45.25
N LYS A 373 -4.23 27.35 -45.73
CA LYS A 373 -3.32 27.16 -46.89
C LYS A 373 -4.03 26.93 -48.22
N ASP A 374 -5.36 26.81 -48.21
CA ASP A 374 -6.18 26.56 -49.40
C ASP A 374 -6.99 27.80 -49.85
N ILE A 375 -6.47 29.02 -49.65
CA ILE A 375 -6.97 30.26 -50.31
C ILE A 375 -5.84 30.97 -51.04
#